data_AF-A0A534LQN4-F1
#
_entry.id   AF-A0A534LQN4-F1
#
_cell.length_a   1.000
_cell.length_b   1.000
_cell.length_c   1.000
_cell.angle_alpha   90.00
_cell.angle_beta   90.00
_cell.angle_gamma   90.00
#
_symmetry.space_group_name_H-M   'P 1'
#
loop_
_entity.id
_entity.type
_entity.pdbx_description
1 polymer ?
#
loop_
_entity_poly.entity_id
_entity_poly.type
_entity_poly.pdbx_seq_one_letter_code
_entity_poly.pdbx_strand_id
1 'polypeptide(L)'
;MLVGDAAGMVMATNGGGNNVAMIAGRIAGLTAADHLLDGTPLDAYETRWRAAVGGPLAQGVRIKKLADRFFGSDRLLEAAMVLIGRRRMARAIRCQRLLLPSAAKVL
;
A
#
# COMPACT_ATOMS: atom_id res chain seq x y z
N MET A 1 -4.34 13.10 -14.14
CA MET A 1 -3.68 12.03 -13.36
C MET A 1 -2.99 12.67 -12.17
N LEU A 2 -3.13 12.12 -10.96
CA LEU A 2 -2.41 12.55 -9.75
C LEU A 2 -1.50 11.42 -9.30
N VAL A 3 -0.35 11.72 -8.70
CA VAL A 3 0.64 10.71 -8.28
C VAL A 3 1.18 11.00 -6.88
N GLY A 4 1.68 9.96 -6.20
CA GLY A 4 2.37 10.09 -4.91
C GLY A 4 1.49 10.69 -3.83
N ASP A 5 2.08 11.54 -2.98
CA ASP A 5 1.39 12.14 -1.83
C ASP A 5 0.21 13.02 -2.27
N ALA A 6 0.31 13.69 -3.42
CA ALA A 6 -0.79 14.46 -4.01
C ALA A 6 -2.01 13.59 -4.36
N ALA A 7 -1.81 12.28 -4.56
CA ALA A 7 -2.86 11.29 -4.77
C ALA A 7 -3.18 10.46 -3.51
N GLY A 8 -2.59 10.79 -2.35
CA GLY A 8 -2.75 10.00 -1.13
C GLY A 8 -2.12 8.60 -1.19
N MET A 9 -1.12 8.41 -2.06
CA MET A 9 -0.48 7.11 -2.27
C MET A 9 0.62 6.82 -1.23
N VAL A 10 0.24 6.86 0.05
CA VAL A 10 1.12 6.59 1.19
C VAL A 10 0.63 5.36 1.94
N MET A 11 1.56 4.47 2.31
CA MET A 11 1.24 3.28 3.11
C MET A 11 0.80 3.68 4.52
N ALA A 12 -0.48 3.44 4.85
CA ALA A 12 -1.06 3.86 6.12
C ALA A 12 -0.42 3.23 7.38
N THR A 13 0.31 2.12 7.24
CA THR A 13 0.92 1.40 8.37
C THR A 13 2.27 1.97 8.82
N ASN A 14 3.03 2.57 7.91
CA ASN A 14 4.41 2.98 8.18
C ASN A 14 4.81 4.32 7.54
N GLY A 15 3.89 4.98 6.81
CA GLY A 15 4.16 6.26 6.16
C GLY A 15 5.02 6.17 4.90
N GLY A 16 5.33 4.97 4.39
CA GLY A 16 6.13 4.82 3.19
C GLY A 16 5.39 5.29 1.93
N GLY A 17 5.90 6.34 1.28
CA GLY A 17 5.32 6.91 0.05
C GLY A 17 6.27 6.89 -1.17
N ASN A 18 7.58 7.03 -0.96
CA ASN A 18 8.55 7.22 -2.05
C ASN A 18 8.46 6.16 -3.16
N ASN A 19 8.52 4.87 -2.82
CA ASN A 19 8.49 3.81 -3.82
C ASN A 19 7.15 3.76 -4.56
N VAL A 20 6.05 4.03 -3.87
CA VAL A 20 4.71 4.08 -4.48
C VAL A 20 4.59 5.29 -5.41
N ALA A 21 5.12 6.44 -5.01
CA ALA A 21 5.19 7.63 -5.85
C ALA A 21 6.01 7.40 -7.11
N MET A 22 7.16 6.72 -7.03
CA MET A 22 7.96 6.36 -8.21
C MET A 22 7.20 5.42 -9.16
N ILE A 23 6.54 4.39 -8.64
CA ILE A 23 5.74 3.46 -9.45
C ILE A 23 4.58 4.20 -10.13
N ALA A 24 3.83 4.98 -9.38
CA ALA A 24 2.70 5.75 -9.88
C ALA A 24 3.12 6.80 -10.91
N GLY A 25 4.23 7.50 -10.67
CA GLY A 25 4.83 8.46 -11.59
C GLY A 25 5.22 7.82 -12.92
N ARG A 26 5.88 6.65 -12.89
CA ARG A 26 6.21 5.90 -14.10
C ARG A 26 4.96 5.48 -14.88
N ILE A 27 3.93 4.97 -14.20
CA ILE A 27 2.67 4.56 -14.84
C ILE A 27 1.95 5.76 -15.46
N ALA A 28 1.94 6.91 -14.78
CA ALA A 28 1.36 8.15 -15.30
C ALA A 28 2.11 8.63 -16.56
N GLY A 29 3.44 8.65 -16.53
CA GLY A 29 4.28 9.03 -17.67
C GLY A 29 4.05 8.12 -18.89
N LEU A 30 4.00 6.81 -18.68
CA LEU A 30 3.70 5.85 -19.76
C LEU A 30 2.28 6.05 -20.31
N THR A 31 1.28 6.26 -19.45
CA THR A 31 -0.09 6.50 -19.90
C THR A 31 -0.21 7.81 -20.69
N ALA A 32 0.53 8.85 -20.30
CA ALA A 32 0.60 10.08 -21.07
C ALA A 32 1.25 9.86 -22.44
N ALA A 33 2.35 9.10 -22.51
CA ALA A 33 3.01 8.76 -23.76
C ALA A 33 2.08 7.94 -24.69
N ASP A 34 1.44 6.89 -24.18
CA ASP A 34 0.49 6.05 -24.92
C ASP A 34 -0.74 6.87 -25.41
N HIS A 35 -1.16 7.88 -24.64
CA HIS A 35 -2.24 8.77 -25.08
C HIS A 35 -1.82 9.63 -26.27
N LEU A 36 -0.60 10.17 -26.24
CA LEU A 36 -0.07 11.01 -27.33
C LEU A 36 0.24 10.19 -28.59
N LEU A 37 0.73 8.97 -28.44
CA LEU A 37 1.15 8.12 -29.55
C LEU A 37 -0.01 7.33 -30.16
N ASP A 38 -0.86 6.74 -29.32
CA ASP A 38 -1.83 5.73 -29.73
C ASP A 38 -3.29 6.11 -29.39
N GLY A 39 -3.51 7.30 -28.81
CA GLY A 39 -4.85 7.73 -28.39
C GLY A 39 -5.41 6.98 -27.18
N THR A 40 -4.56 6.26 -26.43
CA THR A 40 -4.98 5.51 -25.23
C THR A 40 -5.68 6.44 -24.24
N PRO A 41 -6.90 6.12 -23.76
CA PRO A 41 -7.59 6.95 -22.77
C PRO A 41 -6.77 7.18 -21.49
N LEU A 42 -6.76 8.43 -20.97
CA LEU A 42 -5.99 8.78 -19.77
C LEU A 42 -6.50 8.10 -18.50
N ASP A 43 -7.73 7.60 -18.48
CA ASP A 43 -8.29 6.82 -17.37
C ASP A 43 -7.67 5.41 -17.28
N ALA A 44 -6.97 4.93 -18.31
CA ALA A 44 -6.16 3.71 -18.25
C ALA A 44 -5.10 3.77 -17.13
N TYR A 45 -4.71 4.98 -16.73
CA TYR A 45 -3.87 5.23 -15.56
C TYR A 45 -4.46 4.59 -14.29
N GLU A 46 -5.75 4.81 -14.03
CA GLU A 46 -6.42 4.31 -12.81
C GLU A 46 -6.36 2.79 -12.73
N THR A 47 -6.64 2.12 -13.84
CA THR A 47 -6.59 0.66 -13.94
C THR A 47 -5.17 0.14 -13.69
N ARG A 48 -4.16 0.75 -14.32
CA ARG A 48 -2.76 0.32 -14.24
C ARG A 48 -2.18 0.49 -12.84
N TRP A 49 -2.36 1.64 -12.19
CA TRP A 49 -1.79 1.84 -10.85
C TRP A 49 -2.51 1.00 -9.79
N ARG A 50 -3.84 0.81 -9.91
CA ARG A 50 -4.58 -0.06 -8.98
C ARG A 50 -4.11 -1.50 -9.03
N ALA A 51 -3.81 -2.01 -10.22
CA ALA A 51 -3.23 -3.34 -10.39
C ALA A 51 -1.83 -3.45 -9.75
N ALA A 52 -1.00 -2.41 -9.86
CA ALA A 52 0.37 -2.41 -9.35
C ALA A 52 0.45 -2.24 -7.82
N VAL A 53 -0.26 -1.27 -7.25
CA VAL A 53 -0.08 -0.84 -5.84
C VAL A 53 -1.38 -0.67 -5.05
N GLY A 54 -2.55 -0.79 -5.70
CA GLY A 54 -3.85 -0.61 -5.04
C GLY A 54 -4.14 -1.64 -3.95
N GLY A 55 -3.76 -2.90 -4.17
CA GLY A 55 -3.90 -3.98 -3.18
C GLY A 55 -3.15 -3.68 -1.87
N PRO A 56 -1.83 -3.43 -1.90
CA PRO A 56 -1.04 -3.03 -0.74
C PRO A 56 -1.58 -1.80 -0.01
N LEU A 57 -1.95 -0.72 -0.72
CA LEU A 57 -2.51 0.50 -0.12
C LEU A 57 -3.81 0.20 0.64
N ALA A 58 -4.72 -0.56 0.02
CA ALA A 58 -5.98 -0.95 0.65
C ALA A 58 -5.77 -1.85 1.88
N GLN A 59 -4.79 -2.76 1.84
CA GLN A 59 -4.44 -3.59 3.00
C GLN A 59 -3.85 -2.73 4.13
N GLY A 60 -2.98 -1.77 3.81
CA GLY A 60 -2.41 -0.86 4.79
C GLY A 60 -3.48 -0.09 5.56
N VAL A 61 -4.49 0.45 4.86
CA VAL A 61 -5.62 1.14 5.49
C VAL A 61 -6.42 0.21 6.40
N ARG A 62 -6.68 -1.04 5.98
CA ARG A 62 -7.41 -2.02 6.81
C ARG A 62 -6.63 -2.36 8.08
N ILE A 63 -5.32 -2.58 7.97
CA ILE A 63 -4.45 -2.87 9.11
C ILE A 63 -4.40 -1.68 10.06
N LYS A 64 -4.25 -0.46 9.54
CA LYS A 64 -4.24 0.77 10.35
C LYS A 64 -5.56 0.97 11.09
N LYS A 65 -6.70 0.78 10.43
CA LYS A 65 -8.03 0.86 11.08
C LYS A 65 -8.19 -0.17 12.19
N LEU A 66 -7.70 -1.40 11.97
CA LEU A 66 -7.69 -2.43 13.00
C LEU A 66 -6.82 -1.99 14.18
N ALA A 67 -5.60 -1.56 13.91
CA ALA A 67 -4.68 -1.05 14.92
C ALA A 67 -5.31 0.08 15.73
N ASP A 68 -5.92 1.07 15.09
CA ASP A 68 -6.56 2.21 15.75
C ASP A 68 -7.74 1.80 16.64
N ARG A 69 -8.43 0.71 16.30
CA ARG A 69 -9.53 0.18 17.10
C ARG A 69 -9.05 -0.63 18.32
N PHE A 70 -7.93 -1.34 18.20
CA PHE A 70 -7.45 -2.27 19.22
C PHE A 70 -6.33 -1.70 20.11
N PHE A 71 -5.63 -0.66 19.64
CA PHE A 71 -4.43 -0.10 20.29
C PHE A 71 -4.64 1.33 20.81
N GLY A 72 -5.84 1.64 21.29
CA GLY A 72 -6.12 2.92 21.96
C GLY A 72 -5.55 3.04 23.39
N SER A 73 -4.89 2.00 23.90
CA SER A 73 -4.19 2.00 25.18
C SER A 73 -2.84 1.34 25.03
N ASP A 74 -1.77 2.02 25.47
CA ASP A 74 -0.40 1.55 25.38
C ASP A 74 -0.19 0.16 26.01
N ARG A 75 -0.91 -0.15 27.10
CA ARG A 75 -0.85 -1.46 27.76
C ARG A 75 -1.45 -2.59 26.90
N LEU A 76 -2.53 -2.30 26.17
CA LEU A 76 -3.14 -3.24 25.24
C LEU A 76 -2.27 -3.44 24.00
N LEU A 77 -1.65 -2.37 23.51
CA LEU A 77 -0.68 -2.43 22.42
C LEU A 77 0.53 -3.29 22.81
N GLU A 78 1.11 -3.07 23.98
CA GLU A 78 2.24 -3.83 24.49
C GLU A 78 1.90 -5.31 24.65
N ALA A 79 0.76 -5.63 25.29
CA ALA A 79 0.27 -7.00 25.44
C ALA A 79 0.03 -7.68 24.08
N ALA A 80 -0.54 -6.96 23.11
CA ALA A 80 -0.76 -7.49 21.78
C ALA A 80 0.55 -7.68 21.00
N MET A 81 1.53 -6.80 21.13
CA MET A 81 2.85 -6.97 20.51
C MET A 81 3.56 -8.22 21.03
N VAL A 82 3.44 -8.49 22.34
CA VAL A 82 3.93 -9.74 22.96
C VAL A 82 3.18 -10.96 22.42
N LEU A 83 1.85 -10.90 22.32
CA LEU A 83 1.01 -12.01 21.86
C LEU A 83 1.14 -12.31 20.36
N ILE A 84 1.28 -11.27 19.52
CA ILE A 84 1.36 -11.37 18.05
C ILE A 84 2.74 -11.87 17.62
N GLY A 85 3.80 -11.49 18.35
CA GLY A 85 5.18 -11.90 18.09
C GLY A 85 5.83 -11.26 16.85
N ARG A 86 7.17 -11.27 16.81
CA ARG A 86 7.99 -10.55 15.81
C ARG A 86 7.63 -10.87 14.35
N ARG A 87 7.30 -12.13 14.04
CA ARG A 87 6.98 -12.59 12.67
C ARG A 87 5.72 -11.94 12.10
N ARG A 88 4.67 -11.81 12.90
CA ARG A 88 3.39 -11.24 12.47
C ARG A 88 3.43 -9.71 12.49
N MET A 89 4.18 -9.11 13.41
CA MET A 89 4.47 -7.67 13.38
C MET A 89 5.21 -7.24 12.12
N ALA A 90 6.23 -7.99 11.71
CA ALA A 90 6.94 -7.72 10.46
C ALA A 90 6.03 -7.81 9.21
N ARG A 91 5.02 -8.69 9.23
CA ARG A 91 4.00 -8.76 8.16
C ARG A 91 3.07 -7.54 8.16
N ALA A 92 2.66 -7.07 9.33
CA ALA A 92 1.81 -5.88 9.46
C ALA A 92 2.52 -4.62 8.91
N ILE A 93 3.80 -4.44 9.23
CA ILE A 93 4.61 -3.33 8.71
C ILE A 93 4.69 -3.37 7.17
N ARG A 94 4.83 -4.58 6.60
CA ARG A 94 4.88 -4.81 5.14
C ARG A 94 3.51 -4.92 4.46
N CYS A 95 2.41 -4.65 5.16
CA CYS A 95 1.04 -4.78 4.64
C CYS A 95 0.70 -6.15 4.06
N GLN A 96 1.21 -7.21 4.68
CA GLN A 96 0.95 -8.61 4.33
C GLN A 96 -0.13 -9.22 5.23
N ARG A 97 -0.77 -10.31 4.77
CA ARG A 97 -1.78 -11.04 5.55
C ARG A 97 -1.18 -11.54 6.88
N LEU A 98 -1.82 -11.19 7.99
CA LEU A 98 -1.36 -11.53 9.34
C LEU A 98 -1.36 -13.04 9.64
N LEU A 99 -2.43 -13.74 9.24
CA LEU A 99 -2.68 -15.14 9.60
C LEU A 99 -2.34 -16.15 8.49
N LEU A 100 -2.26 -15.71 7.23
CA LEU A 100 -1.96 -16.57 6.09
C LEU A 100 -0.49 -16.44 5.65
N PRO A 101 0.13 -17.49 5.09
CA PRO A 101 1.44 -17.39 4.48
C PRO A 101 1.45 -16.29 3.41
N SER A 102 2.50 -15.47 3.39
CA SER A 102 2.67 -14.45 2.36
C SER A 102 2.97 -15.15 1.03
N ALA A 103 2.07 -15.03 0.05
CA ALA A 103 2.31 -15.44 -1.34
C ALA A 103 3.13 -14.39 -2.11
N ALA A 104 4.00 -13.65 -1.43
CA ALA A 104 4.92 -12.74 -2.09
C ALA A 104 6.02 -13.58 -2.75
N LYS A 105 5.87 -13.84 -4.06
CA LYS A 105 6.99 -14.23 -4.91
C LYS A 105 8.09 -13.19 -4.71
N VAL A 106 9.29 -13.68 -4.40
CA VAL A 106 10.53 -12.93 -4.52
C VAL A 106 10.61 -12.48 -5.98
N LEU A 107 10.58 -11.17 -6.19
CA LEU A 107 11.10 -10.52 -7.39
C LEU A 107 12.57 -10.22 -7.12
#